data_AF-A0A7W1J978-F1
#
_entry.id   AF-A0A7W1J978-F1
#
_cell.length_a   1.000
_cell.length_b   1.000
_cell.length_c   1.000
_cell.angle_alpha   90.00
_cell.angle_beta   90.00
_cell.angle_gamma   90.00
#
_symmetry.space_group_name_H-M   'P 1'
#
loop_
_entity.id
_entity.type
_entity.pdbx_description
1 polymer ?
#
loop_
_entity_poly.entity_id
_entity_poly.type
_entity_poly.pdbx_seq_one_letter_code
_entity_poly.pdbx_strand_id
1 'polypeptide(L)'
;MRNPLGDLNVGVVLAAVGIVLFLVTLSIAWSSWNRWTGIASITTARARLLDGNDAVVKTRSTQAARELPKEAAAVLLDIDLTSPADFTRLEALERTAASRDVPLVRTAEALSLAIRGKEPEKVGGSDGTLIAALVDLNKGSPPHAITLDKESPPHHSVMVIVYAKQLQAALLSGDRALIKDASGVLALLMPAHPEGSALAFINAILDPAMTTELVSQAASRTPDALRQRVARLMAPIVQERSSDLMAISLGIPSHTPADQLLTAQVAAAVAQDGPIDRIALVRRCLDGGRYDLAKSLLPKMPPERQAELRNIIMNQEGNLAELIKAGATDPALKPRLSTLRCRPGFVAFHISNDLGMIPKTGIEASINAQVVLKTAIQQNGSLFTIIVPPAQVGQATLEVRVGDTVLATKQVSL
;
A
#
# COMPACT_ATOMS: atom_id res chain seq x y z
N MET A 1 -29.24 91.69 -31.87
CA MET A 1 -28.16 91.01 -32.61
C MET A 1 -27.81 89.74 -31.84
N ARG A 2 -28.16 88.55 -32.34
CA ARG A 2 -27.66 87.29 -31.77
C ARG A 2 -26.18 87.20 -32.09
N ASN A 3 -25.36 86.89 -31.10
CA ASN A 3 -23.91 86.81 -31.27
C ASN A 3 -23.58 85.41 -31.82
N PRO A 4 -23.30 85.24 -33.12
CA PRO A 4 -23.14 83.92 -33.75
C PRO A 4 -21.98 83.11 -33.16
N LEU A 5 -21.02 83.80 -32.52
CA LEU A 5 -19.92 83.18 -31.78
C LEU A 5 -20.39 82.53 -30.47
N GLY A 6 -21.46 83.03 -29.85
CA GLY A 6 -22.04 82.44 -28.63
C GLY A 6 -22.71 81.11 -28.90
N ASP A 7 -23.47 81.01 -30.00
CA ASP A 7 -24.19 79.78 -30.37
C ASP A 7 -23.23 78.66 -30.80
N LEU A 8 -22.12 79.01 -31.48
CA LEU A 8 -21.06 78.06 -31.83
C LEU A 8 -20.38 77.48 -30.57
N ASN A 9 -20.06 78.34 -29.59
CA ASN A 9 -19.41 77.91 -28.35
C ASN A 9 -20.33 77.00 -27.52
N VAL A 10 -21.64 77.29 -27.46
CA VAL A 10 -22.61 76.42 -26.78
C VAL A 10 -22.72 75.06 -27.48
N GLY A 11 -22.75 75.03 -28.81
CA GLY A 11 -22.78 73.77 -29.59
C GLY A 11 -21.53 72.90 -29.36
N VAL A 12 -20.34 73.51 -29.33
CA VAL A 12 -19.08 72.81 -29.05
C VAL A 12 -19.04 72.27 -27.62
N VAL A 13 -19.48 73.04 -26.63
CA VAL A 13 -19.54 72.59 -25.23
C VAL A 13 -20.53 71.43 -25.06
N LEU A 14 -21.72 71.51 -25.66
CA LEU A 14 -22.69 70.41 -25.61
C LEU A 14 -22.18 69.14 -26.30
N ALA A 15 -21.47 69.26 -27.42
CA ALA A 15 -20.84 68.12 -28.09
C ALA A 15 -19.75 67.50 -27.21
N ALA A 16 -18.91 68.32 -26.57
CA ALA A 16 -17.87 67.84 -25.66
C ALA A 16 -18.46 67.10 -24.44
N VAL A 17 -19.52 67.65 -23.83
CA VAL A 17 -20.24 66.99 -22.72
C VAL A 17 -20.85 65.66 -23.19
N GLY A 18 -21.45 65.62 -24.38
CA GLY A 18 -22.00 64.40 -24.96
C GLY A 18 -20.94 63.30 -25.16
N ILE A 19 -19.76 63.66 -25.66
CA ILE A 19 -18.62 62.74 -25.81
C ILE A 19 -18.16 62.21 -24.45
N VAL A 20 -18.00 63.08 -23.44
CA VAL A 20 -17.60 62.66 -22.09
C VAL A 20 -18.62 61.70 -21.48
N LEU A 21 -19.91 62.00 -21.56
CA LEU A 21 -20.97 61.13 -21.06
C LEU A 21 -21.01 59.78 -21.80
N PHE A 22 -20.79 59.78 -23.11
CA PHE A 22 -20.69 58.55 -23.89
C PHE A 22 -19.50 57.69 -23.44
N LEU A 23 -18.32 58.29 -23.23
CA LEU A 23 -17.13 57.59 -22.75
C LEU A 23 -17.33 57.01 -21.34
N VAL A 24 -17.97 57.76 -20.44
CA VAL A 24 -18.33 57.28 -19.09
C VAL A 24 -19.30 56.09 -19.19
N THR A 25 -20.34 56.19 -20.02
CA THR A 25 -21.32 55.11 -20.20
C THR A 25 -20.66 53.87 -20.81
N LEU A 26 -19.78 54.03 -21.78
CA LEU A 26 -19.02 52.95 -22.39
C LEU A 26 -18.09 52.28 -21.37
N SER A 27 -17.43 53.06 -20.51
CA SER A 27 -16.59 52.56 -19.43
C SER A 27 -17.39 51.73 -18.41
N ILE A 28 -18.58 52.20 -18.02
CA ILE A 28 -19.49 51.47 -17.12
C ILE A 28 -19.99 50.18 -17.78
N ALA A 29 -20.42 50.25 -19.04
CA ALA A 29 -20.88 49.09 -19.80
C ALA A 29 -19.77 48.03 -19.93
N TRP A 30 -18.55 48.45 -20.24
CA TRP A 30 -17.38 47.57 -20.33
C TRP A 30 -17.02 46.95 -18.97
N SER A 31 -17.02 47.74 -17.91
CA SER A 31 -16.77 47.24 -16.54
C SER A 31 -17.83 46.24 -16.10
N SER A 32 -19.09 46.50 -16.41
CA SER A 32 -20.20 45.58 -16.14
C SER A 32 -20.03 44.26 -16.91
N TRP A 33 -19.73 44.33 -18.21
CA TRP A 33 -19.48 43.15 -19.05
C TRP A 33 -18.37 42.26 -18.47
N ASN A 34 -17.20 42.84 -18.17
CA ASN A 34 -16.08 42.09 -17.59
C ASN A 34 -16.42 41.46 -16.24
N ARG A 35 -17.26 42.13 -15.45
CA ARG A 35 -17.72 41.58 -14.16
C ARG A 35 -18.63 40.37 -14.36
N TRP A 36 -19.54 40.43 -15.33
CA TRP A 36 -20.43 39.31 -15.66
C TRP A 36 -19.66 38.10 -16.19
N THR A 37 -18.69 38.32 -17.09
CA THR A 37 -17.84 37.23 -17.61
C THR A 37 -16.96 36.63 -16.51
N GLY A 38 -16.48 37.47 -15.58
CA GLY A 38 -15.66 37.01 -14.47
C GLY A 38 -16.45 36.14 -13.50
N ILE A 39 -17.67 36.56 -13.13
CA ILE A 39 -18.58 35.77 -12.28
C ILE A 39 -18.97 34.46 -12.95
N ALA A 40 -19.24 34.48 -14.27
CA ALA A 40 -19.52 33.26 -15.03
C ALA A 40 -18.32 32.30 -15.03
N SER A 41 -17.10 32.83 -15.13
CA SER A 41 -15.86 32.04 -15.07
C SER A 41 -15.62 31.42 -13.70
N ILE A 42 -15.85 32.16 -12.61
CA ILE A 42 -15.79 31.62 -11.23
C ILE A 42 -16.81 30.49 -11.06
N THR A 43 -18.05 30.70 -11.51
CA THR A 43 -19.13 29.72 -11.38
C THR A 43 -18.80 28.44 -12.14
N THR A 44 -18.30 28.58 -13.37
CA THR A 44 -17.87 27.45 -14.21
C THR A 44 -16.69 26.72 -13.58
N ALA A 45 -15.67 27.43 -13.10
CA ALA A 45 -14.53 26.84 -12.44
C ALA A 45 -14.94 26.05 -11.19
N ARG A 46 -15.82 26.60 -10.34
CA ARG A 46 -16.33 25.90 -9.15
C ARG A 46 -17.14 24.64 -9.50
N ALA A 47 -18.01 24.73 -10.51
CA ALA A 47 -18.77 23.57 -10.97
C ALA A 47 -17.84 22.45 -11.48
N ARG A 48 -16.79 22.82 -12.24
CA ARG A 48 -15.83 21.86 -12.80
C ARG A 48 -14.81 21.34 -11.79
N LEU A 49 -14.58 22.06 -10.70
CA LEU A 49 -13.78 21.58 -9.58
C LEU A 49 -14.44 20.35 -8.93
N LEU A 50 -15.77 20.35 -8.83
CA LEU A 50 -16.52 19.20 -8.33
C LEU A 50 -16.48 18.00 -9.29
N ASP A 51 -16.37 18.26 -10.60
CA ASP A 51 -16.24 17.23 -11.64
C ASP A 51 -14.79 16.70 -11.80
N GLY A 52 -13.80 17.28 -11.09
CA GLY A 52 -12.38 16.91 -11.21
C GLY A 52 -11.73 17.29 -12.56
N ASN A 53 -12.25 18.29 -13.27
CA ASN A 53 -11.71 18.72 -14.56
C ASN A 53 -10.70 19.87 -14.41
N ASP A 54 -9.50 19.53 -13.93
CA ASP A 54 -8.46 20.49 -13.53
C ASP A 54 -8.04 21.44 -14.66
N ALA A 55 -8.02 20.97 -15.92
CA ALA A 55 -7.64 21.79 -17.07
C ALA A 55 -8.64 22.93 -17.31
N VAL A 56 -9.94 22.63 -17.18
CA VAL A 56 -11.00 23.65 -17.33
C VAL A 56 -11.03 24.56 -16.11
N VAL A 57 -10.85 24.01 -14.91
CA VAL A 57 -10.75 24.81 -13.67
C VAL A 57 -9.65 25.85 -13.81
N LYS A 58 -8.43 25.43 -14.17
CA LYS A 58 -7.28 26.33 -14.34
C LYS A 58 -7.54 27.40 -15.41
N THR A 59 -8.06 27.00 -16.56
CA THR A 59 -8.35 27.96 -17.65
C THR A 59 -9.36 29.03 -17.19
N ARG A 60 -10.42 28.61 -16.50
CA ARG A 60 -11.50 29.49 -16.05
C ARG A 60 -11.11 30.32 -14.81
N SER A 61 -10.30 29.78 -13.90
CA SER A 61 -9.76 30.53 -12.76
C SER A 61 -8.82 31.64 -13.24
N THR A 62 -7.91 31.34 -14.18
CA THR A 62 -7.00 32.34 -14.75
C THR A 62 -7.79 33.42 -15.48
N GLN A 63 -8.84 33.05 -16.23
CA GLN A 63 -9.73 34.02 -16.86
C GLN A 63 -10.42 34.91 -15.82
N ALA A 64 -11.02 34.32 -14.77
CA ALA A 64 -11.67 35.08 -13.71
C ALA A 64 -10.70 36.06 -13.01
N ALA A 65 -9.50 35.62 -12.68
CA ALA A 65 -8.49 36.45 -12.02
C ALA A 65 -8.03 37.63 -12.89
N ARG A 66 -7.99 37.46 -14.23
CA ARG A 66 -7.68 38.55 -15.18
C ARG A 66 -8.82 39.56 -15.29
N GLU A 67 -10.06 39.09 -15.31
CA GLU A 67 -11.25 39.93 -15.47
C GLU A 67 -11.62 40.66 -14.17
N LEU A 68 -11.32 40.06 -13.01
CA LEU A 68 -11.64 40.56 -11.67
C LEU A 68 -10.42 40.55 -10.73
N PRO A 69 -9.35 41.31 -11.04
CA PRO A 69 -8.07 41.22 -10.32
C PRO A 69 -8.10 41.73 -8.87
N LYS A 70 -9.17 42.41 -8.45
CA LYS A 70 -9.35 42.93 -7.08
C LYS A 70 -10.32 42.09 -6.25
N GLU A 71 -11.02 41.15 -6.87
CA GLU A 71 -12.01 40.30 -6.18
C GLU A 71 -11.31 39.05 -5.66
N ALA A 72 -11.23 38.89 -4.34
CA ALA A 72 -10.54 37.76 -3.73
C ALA A 72 -11.07 36.40 -4.22
N ALA A 73 -12.39 36.29 -4.40
CA ALA A 73 -13.02 35.07 -4.90
C ALA A 73 -12.56 34.65 -6.31
N ALA A 74 -12.13 35.60 -7.14
CA ALA A 74 -11.61 35.32 -8.49
C ALA A 74 -10.13 34.94 -8.43
N VAL A 75 -9.34 35.72 -7.69
CA VAL A 75 -7.88 35.58 -7.64
C VAL A 75 -7.46 34.35 -6.84
N LEU A 76 -8.09 34.08 -5.69
CA LEU A 76 -7.77 32.92 -4.86
C LEU A 76 -8.03 31.57 -5.55
N LEU A 77 -8.96 31.54 -6.52
CA LEU A 77 -9.24 30.32 -7.29
C LEU A 77 -8.13 29.98 -8.27
N ASP A 78 -7.32 30.96 -8.68
CA ASP A 78 -6.22 30.81 -9.63
C ASP A 78 -4.86 30.62 -8.95
N ILE A 79 -4.80 30.80 -7.63
CA ILE A 79 -3.57 30.74 -6.86
C ILE A 79 -3.22 29.30 -6.53
N ASP A 80 -1.98 28.91 -6.86
CA ASP A 80 -1.36 27.72 -6.32
C ASP A 80 -0.63 28.06 -5.02
N LEU A 81 -1.16 27.61 -3.89
CA LEU A 81 -0.59 27.88 -2.56
C LEU A 81 0.82 27.29 -2.37
N THR A 82 1.26 26.39 -3.25
CA THR A 82 2.62 25.81 -3.24
C THR A 82 3.63 26.65 -4.03
N SER A 83 3.16 27.55 -4.91
CA SER A 83 3.98 28.36 -5.81
C SER A 83 4.52 29.62 -5.14
N PRO A 84 5.85 29.85 -5.12
CA PRO A 84 6.43 31.09 -4.62
C PRO A 84 5.98 32.34 -5.39
N ALA A 85 5.68 32.21 -6.68
CA ALA A 85 5.26 33.33 -7.53
C ALA A 85 3.84 33.81 -7.18
N ASP A 86 2.96 32.89 -6.78
CA ASP A 86 1.59 33.23 -6.40
C ASP A 86 1.51 33.81 -4.99
N PHE A 87 2.55 33.63 -4.17
CA PHE A 87 2.68 34.32 -2.88
C PHE A 87 2.75 35.85 -3.04
N THR A 88 3.55 36.35 -3.99
CA THR A 88 3.60 37.80 -4.28
C THR A 88 2.24 38.33 -4.76
N ARG A 89 1.44 37.49 -5.43
CA ARG A 89 0.08 37.84 -5.84
C ARG A 89 -0.87 37.93 -4.65
N LEU A 90 -0.72 37.08 -3.64
CA LEU A 90 -1.48 37.17 -2.38
C LEU A 90 -1.18 38.47 -1.62
N GLU A 91 0.09 38.84 -1.47
CA GLU A 91 0.49 40.10 -0.82
C GLU A 91 -0.09 41.32 -1.56
N ALA A 92 -0.07 41.30 -2.89
CA ALA A 92 -0.66 42.37 -3.70
C ALA A 92 -2.20 42.42 -3.57
N LEU A 93 -2.84 41.24 -3.49
CA LEU A 93 -4.28 41.13 -3.31
C LEU A 93 -4.70 41.64 -1.93
N GLU A 94 -3.95 41.35 -0.86
CA GLU A 94 -4.28 41.83 0.49
C GLU A 94 -4.38 43.36 0.55
N ARG A 95 -3.48 44.06 -0.17
CA ARG A 95 -3.46 45.53 -0.25
C ARG A 95 -4.59 46.14 -1.07
N THR A 96 -5.19 45.35 -1.96
CA THR A 96 -6.14 45.86 -2.98
C THR A 96 -7.55 45.29 -2.87
N ALA A 97 -7.73 44.20 -2.12
CA ALA A 97 -9.01 43.57 -1.87
C ALA A 97 -9.93 44.46 -1.01
N ALA A 98 -11.24 44.23 -1.11
CA ALA A 98 -12.19 44.88 -0.22
C ALA A 98 -11.93 44.49 1.24
N SER A 99 -12.15 45.42 2.18
CA SER A 99 -11.83 45.21 3.61
C SER A 99 -12.48 43.96 4.21
N ARG A 100 -13.64 43.54 3.69
CA ARG A 100 -14.34 42.31 4.11
C ARG A 100 -13.62 41.03 3.69
N ASP A 101 -12.83 41.07 2.62
CA ASP A 101 -12.17 39.90 2.02
C ASP A 101 -10.71 39.78 2.50
N VAL A 102 -10.14 40.82 3.11
CA VAL A 102 -8.78 40.82 3.66
C VAL A 102 -8.52 39.64 4.62
N PRO A 103 -9.41 39.31 5.59
CA PRO A 103 -9.18 38.15 6.46
C PRO A 103 -9.06 36.82 5.72
N LEU A 104 -9.82 36.65 4.62
CA LEU A 104 -9.75 35.47 3.77
C LEU A 104 -8.38 35.39 3.05
N VAL A 105 -7.92 36.52 2.51
CA VAL A 105 -6.61 36.61 1.84
C VAL A 105 -5.46 36.31 2.82
N ARG A 106 -5.51 36.86 4.03
CA ARG A 106 -4.54 36.57 5.11
C ARG A 106 -4.52 35.10 5.48
N THR A 107 -5.69 34.46 5.56
CA THR A 107 -5.80 33.03 5.85
C THR A 107 -5.16 32.20 4.74
N ALA A 108 -5.39 32.55 3.48
CA ALA A 108 -4.76 31.89 2.33
C ALA A 108 -3.23 32.07 2.31
N GLU A 109 -2.75 33.27 2.64
CA GLU A 109 -1.31 33.57 2.77
C GLU A 109 -0.67 32.76 3.90
N ALA A 110 -1.27 32.76 5.08
CA ALA A 110 -0.81 31.98 6.23
C ALA A 110 -0.77 30.48 5.92
N LEU A 111 -1.81 29.96 5.23
CA LEU A 111 -1.85 28.58 4.77
C LEU A 111 -0.73 28.29 3.75
N SER A 112 -0.48 29.18 2.79
CA SER A 112 0.62 29.03 1.82
C SER A 112 1.99 28.96 2.52
N LEU A 113 2.24 29.84 3.50
CA LEU A 113 3.46 29.80 4.31
C LEU A 113 3.58 28.48 5.07
N ALA A 114 2.50 28.04 5.74
CA ALA A 114 2.48 26.80 6.50
C ALA A 114 2.75 25.57 5.62
N ILE A 115 2.12 25.47 4.45
CA ILE A 115 2.37 24.39 3.46
C ILE A 115 3.86 24.32 3.06
N ARG A 116 4.50 25.48 2.94
CA ARG A 116 5.92 25.62 2.60
C ARG A 116 6.87 25.44 3.79
N GLY A 117 6.34 25.07 4.97
CA GLY A 117 7.11 24.86 6.19
C GLY A 117 7.63 26.16 6.83
N LYS A 118 7.05 27.31 6.47
CA LYS A 118 7.36 28.61 7.08
C LYS A 118 6.36 28.93 8.18
N GLU A 119 6.77 29.78 9.12
CA GLU A 119 5.90 30.25 10.20
C GLU A 119 5.03 31.41 9.70
N PRO A 120 3.70 31.27 9.68
CA PRO A 120 2.80 32.32 9.26
C PRO A 120 2.54 33.34 10.37
N GLU A 121 2.03 34.51 10.00
CA GLU A 121 1.42 35.42 10.98
C GLU A 121 0.20 34.78 11.65
N LYS A 122 -0.12 35.24 12.87
CA LYS A 122 -1.24 34.68 13.65
C LYS A 122 -2.57 34.98 12.96
N VAL A 123 -3.22 33.91 12.50
CA VAL A 123 -4.64 33.91 12.09
C VAL A 123 -5.49 33.55 13.31
N GLY A 124 -6.64 34.22 13.47
CA GLY A 124 -7.59 33.94 14.56
C GLY A 124 -8.52 32.77 14.27
N GLY A 125 -9.24 32.32 15.31
CA GLY A 125 -10.29 31.29 15.20
C GLY A 125 -9.78 29.90 14.79
N SER A 126 -10.71 29.04 14.36
CA SER A 126 -10.41 27.65 13.99
C SER A 126 -9.41 27.50 12.84
N ASP A 127 -9.37 28.42 11.87
CA ASP A 127 -8.36 28.38 10.80
C ASP A 127 -6.95 28.58 11.36
N GLY A 128 -6.78 29.50 12.32
CA GLY A 128 -5.52 29.68 13.02
C GLY A 128 -5.05 28.42 13.74
N THR A 129 -5.96 27.72 14.42
CA THR A 129 -5.68 26.44 15.07
C THR A 129 -5.27 25.36 14.08
N LEU A 130 -5.98 25.23 12.96
CA LEU A 130 -5.65 24.27 11.90
C LEU A 130 -4.29 24.57 11.26
N ILE A 131 -4.02 25.84 10.95
CA ILE A 131 -2.75 26.27 10.35
C ILE A 131 -1.58 26.04 11.32
N ALA A 132 -1.76 26.32 12.61
CA ALA A 132 -0.76 26.01 13.63
C ALA A 132 -0.46 24.50 13.70
N ALA A 133 -1.49 23.65 13.69
CA ALA A 133 -1.32 22.20 13.66
C ALA A 133 -0.56 21.74 12.40
N LEU A 134 -0.82 22.35 11.24
CA LEU A 134 -0.08 22.07 10.01
C LEU A 134 1.41 22.44 10.13
N VAL A 135 1.72 23.58 10.73
CA VAL A 135 3.11 23.99 10.99
C VAL A 135 3.81 22.97 11.89
N ASP A 136 3.16 22.52 12.96
CA ASP A 136 3.71 21.53 13.90
C ASP A 136 3.97 20.19 13.21
N LEU A 137 3.03 19.72 12.39
CA LEU A 137 3.18 18.51 11.57
C LEU A 137 4.33 18.64 10.57
N ASN A 138 4.50 19.81 9.93
CA ASN A 138 5.59 20.05 9.00
C ASN A 138 6.97 20.13 9.68
N LYS A 139 7.01 20.50 10.97
CA LYS A 139 8.21 20.41 11.82
C LYS A 139 8.52 18.98 12.29
N GLY A 140 7.68 18.00 11.94
CA GLY A 140 7.85 16.60 12.33
C GLY A 140 7.31 16.27 13.73
N SER A 141 6.48 17.15 14.30
CA SER A 141 5.81 16.86 15.57
C SER A 141 4.85 15.67 15.41
N PRO A 142 4.68 14.85 16.45
CA PRO A 142 3.69 13.78 16.41
C PRO A 142 2.29 14.31 16.11
N PRO A 143 1.47 13.58 15.33
CA PRO A 143 0.10 13.97 15.10
C PRO A 143 -0.67 13.95 16.42
N HIS A 144 -1.59 14.90 16.59
CA HIS A 144 -2.44 15.02 17.77
C HIS A 144 -3.86 15.41 17.35
N ALA A 145 -4.84 15.19 18.23
CA ALA A 145 -6.23 15.56 17.97
C ALA A 145 -6.37 17.08 17.91
N ILE A 146 -7.00 17.59 16.85
CA ILE A 146 -7.21 19.03 16.67
C ILE A 146 -8.58 19.39 17.24
N THR A 147 -8.60 20.28 18.23
CA THR A 147 -9.84 20.80 18.81
C THR A 147 -10.15 22.16 18.21
N LEU A 148 -11.31 22.28 17.58
CA LEU A 148 -11.74 23.52 16.94
C LEU A 148 -12.72 24.30 17.82
N ASP A 149 -12.68 25.62 17.69
CA ASP A 149 -13.65 26.50 18.31
C ASP A 149 -14.99 26.41 17.57
N LYS A 150 -16.09 26.28 18.33
CA LYS A 150 -17.45 26.18 17.78
C LYS A 150 -17.98 27.51 17.26
N GLU A 151 -17.43 28.63 17.73
CA GLU A 151 -17.91 29.98 17.38
C GLU A 151 -17.31 30.50 16.07
N SER A 152 -16.22 29.90 15.60
CA SER A 152 -15.51 30.27 14.38
C SER A 152 -15.38 29.08 13.43
N PRO A 153 -16.33 28.86 12.50
CA PRO A 153 -16.25 27.74 11.57
C PRO A 153 -15.04 27.91 10.63
N PRO A 154 -14.21 26.88 10.44
CA PRO A 154 -13.05 26.95 9.57
C PRO A 154 -13.44 26.94 8.08
N HIS A 155 -12.54 27.43 7.24
CA HIS A 155 -12.68 27.30 5.79
C HIS A 155 -12.44 25.84 5.36
N HIS A 156 -13.31 25.35 4.47
CA HIS A 156 -13.26 23.98 3.93
C HIS A 156 -11.87 23.61 3.36
N SER A 157 -11.26 24.51 2.59
CA SER A 157 -9.94 24.28 1.98
C SER A 157 -8.82 24.13 3.02
N VAL A 158 -8.88 24.89 4.12
CA VAL A 158 -7.93 24.76 5.24
C VAL A 158 -8.11 23.38 5.86
N MET A 159 -9.34 22.97 6.17
CA MET A 159 -9.61 21.65 6.73
C MET A 159 -9.07 20.52 5.84
N VAL A 160 -9.38 20.53 4.54
CA VAL A 160 -8.94 19.47 3.62
C VAL A 160 -7.41 19.31 3.63
N ILE A 161 -6.67 20.41 3.52
CA ILE A 161 -5.21 20.38 3.47
C ILE A 161 -4.63 19.89 4.81
N VAL A 162 -5.12 20.43 5.93
CA VAL A 162 -4.61 20.10 7.26
C VAL A 162 -4.92 18.65 7.63
N TYR A 163 -6.15 18.18 7.43
CA TYR A 163 -6.52 16.79 7.72
C TYR A 163 -5.86 15.79 6.76
N ALA A 164 -5.60 16.16 5.50
CA ALA A 164 -4.80 15.31 4.60
C ALA A 164 -3.37 15.13 5.13
N LYS A 165 -2.75 16.21 5.62
CA LYS A 165 -1.42 16.14 6.25
C LYS A 165 -1.46 15.34 7.57
N GLN A 166 -2.48 15.54 8.38
CA GLN A 166 -2.67 14.81 9.62
C GLN A 166 -2.85 13.31 9.38
N LEU A 167 -3.66 12.92 8.38
CA LEU A 167 -3.83 11.54 7.97
C LEU A 167 -2.50 10.93 7.53
N GLN A 168 -1.70 11.65 6.74
CA GLN A 168 -0.36 11.22 6.34
C GLN A 168 0.53 10.96 7.57
N ALA A 169 0.60 11.91 8.50
CA ALA A 169 1.39 11.77 9.72
C ALA A 169 0.89 10.63 10.62
N ALA A 170 -0.42 10.49 10.77
CA ALA A 170 -1.07 9.43 11.55
C ALA A 170 -0.76 8.04 10.97
N LEU A 171 -0.83 7.88 9.65
CA LEU A 171 -0.43 6.64 8.95
C LEU A 171 1.04 6.28 9.20
N LEU A 172 1.95 7.27 9.19
CA LEU A 172 3.37 7.04 9.48
C LEU A 172 3.61 6.66 10.94
N SER A 173 2.85 7.23 11.87
CA SER A 173 2.94 6.92 13.31
C SER A 173 2.21 5.63 13.71
N GLY A 174 1.29 5.14 12.89
CA GLY A 174 0.42 4.00 13.19
C GLY A 174 -0.70 4.29 14.20
N ASP A 175 -0.99 5.56 14.52
CA ASP A 175 -2.06 5.92 15.46
C ASP A 175 -3.45 5.70 14.85
N ARG A 176 -4.09 4.59 15.23
CA ARG A 176 -5.41 4.18 14.73
C ARG A 176 -6.51 5.22 14.96
N ALA A 177 -6.51 5.89 16.10
CA ALA A 177 -7.56 6.85 16.44
C ALA A 177 -7.47 8.08 15.54
N LEU A 178 -6.26 8.62 15.39
CA LEU A 178 -6.02 9.78 14.54
C LEU A 178 -6.20 9.48 13.05
N ILE A 179 -5.86 8.27 12.59
CA ILE A 179 -6.16 7.85 11.22
C ILE A 179 -7.68 7.88 11.01
N LYS A 180 -8.46 7.24 11.91
CA LYS A 180 -9.92 7.17 11.81
C LYS A 180 -10.55 8.57 11.81
N ASP A 181 -10.13 9.44 12.73
CA ASP A 181 -10.67 10.79 12.84
C ASP A 181 -10.38 11.60 11.57
N ALA A 182 -9.12 11.62 11.11
CA ALA A 182 -8.74 12.38 9.93
C ALA A 182 -9.38 11.83 8.64
N SER A 183 -9.41 10.51 8.45
CA SER A 183 -10.09 9.91 7.29
C SER A 183 -11.60 10.10 7.33
N GLY A 184 -12.21 10.10 8.52
CA GLY A 184 -13.62 10.40 8.72
C GLY A 184 -13.97 11.83 8.30
N VAL A 185 -13.21 12.81 8.80
CA VAL A 185 -13.39 14.22 8.44
C VAL A 185 -13.21 14.43 6.93
N LEU A 186 -12.15 13.88 6.32
CA LEU A 186 -11.91 14.02 4.88
C LEU A 186 -13.03 13.37 4.05
N ALA A 187 -13.55 12.21 4.46
CA ALA A 187 -14.65 11.55 3.76
C ALA A 187 -15.92 12.41 3.74
N LEU A 188 -16.18 13.16 4.82
CA LEU A 188 -17.31 14.10 4.90
C LEU A 188 -17.08 15.37 4.10
N LEU A 189 -15.85 15.89 4.07
CA LEU A 189 -15.50 17.11 3.34
C LEU A 189 -15.43 16.88 1.83
N MET A 190 -15.13 15.66 1.38
CA MET A 190 -14.83 15.34 -0.02
C MET A 190 -15.59 14.10 -0.53
N PRO A 191 -16.94 14.06 -0.44
CA PRO A 191 -17.71 12.85 -0.72
C PRO A 191 -17.64 12.39 -2.19
N ALA A 192 -17.45 13.33 -3.13
CA ALA A 192 -17.35 13.04 -4.57
C ALA A 192 -15.90 12.91 -5.07
N HIS A 193 -14.90 13.08 -4.20
CA HIS A 193 -13.51 13.01 -4.60
C HIS A 193 -13.14 11.58 -5.04
N PRO A 194 -12.26 11.38 -6.04
CA PRO A 194 -11.86 10.04 -6.50
C PRO A 194 -11.33 9.14 -5.39
N GLU A 195 -10.68 9.73 -4.38
CA GLU A 195 -10.17 9.02 -3.20
C GLU A 195 -11.21 8.77 -2.10
N GLY A 196 -12.45 9.27 -2.25
CA GLY A 196 -13.51 9.12 -1.24
C GLY A 196 -13.83 7.65 -0.95
N SER A 197 -13.79 6.78 -1.97
CA SER A 197 -13.94 5.32 -1.80
C SER A 197 -12.82 4.71 -0.94
N ALA A 198 -11.59 5.18 -1.10
CA ALA A 198 -10.44 4.75 -0.31
C ALA A 198 -10.55 5.21 1.15
N LEU A 199 -11.01 6.45 1.39
CA LEU A 199 -11.27 6.95 2.75
C LEU A 199 -12.39 6.17 3.44
N ALA A 200 -13.47 5.85 2.72
CA ALA A 200 -14.53 4.99 3.23
C ALA A 200 -14.02 3.58 3.57
N PHE A 201 -13.13 3.02 2.73
CA PHE A 201 -12.48 1.75 3.01
C PHE A 201 -11.59 1.81 4.26
N ILE A 202 -10.75 2.84 4.42
CA ILE A 202 -9.94 3.05 5.63
C ILE A 202 -10.82 3.08 6.88
N ASN A 203 -11.90 3.87 6.87
CA ASN A 203 -12.82 3.98 7.99
C ASN A 203 -13.51 2.63 8.31
N ALA A 204 -13.91 1.86 7.30
CA ALA A 204 -14.51 0.54 7.49
C ALA A 204 -13.54 -0.45 8.14
N ILE A 205 -12.25 -0.41 7.76
CA ILE A 205 -11.21 -1.28 8.34
C ILE A 205 -10.99 -0.97 9.82
N LEU A 206 -10.93 0.32 10.16
CA LEU A 206 -10.62 0.81 11.52
C LEU A 206 -11.79 0.73 12.49
N ASP A 207 -13.01 0.51 12.00
CA ASP A 207 -14.17 0.36 12.85
C ASP A 207 -14.29 -1.10 13.37
N PRO A 208 -14.15 -1.32 14.69
CA PRO A 208 -14.30 -2.65 15.27
C PRO A 208 -15.72 -3.22 15.11
N ALA A 209 -16.74 -2.37 14.92
CA ALA A 209 -18.12 -2.80 14.73
C ALA A 209 -18.39 -3.31 13.30
N MET A 210 -17.51 -3.04 12.34
CA MET A 210 -17.71 -3.44 10.95
C MET A 210 -17.44 -4.94 10.74
N THR A 211 -18.34 -5.64 10.06
CA THR A 211 -18.12 -7.05 9.69
C THR A 211 -17.13 -7.15 8.53
N THR A 212 -16.47 -8.30 8.37
CA THR A 212 -15.58 -8.56 7.21
C THR A 212 -16.30 -8.37 5.87
N GLU A 213 -17.60 -8.69 5.81
CA GLU A 213 -18.42 -8.49 4.61
C GLU A 213 -18.55 -7.00 4.23
N LEU A 214 -18.82 -6.13 5.21
CA LEU A 214 -18.92 -4.68 4.99
C LEU A 214 -17.57 -4.06 4.60
N VAL A 215 -16.48 -4.54 5.21
CA VAL A 215 -15.12 -4.15 4.81
C VAL A 215 -14.85 -4.53 3.35
N SER A 216 -15.24 -5.73 2.93
CA SER A 216 -15.09 -6.18 1.55
C SER A 216 -15.98 -5.43 0.56
N GLN A 217 -17.19 -5.05 0.97
CA GLN A 217 -18.07 -4.20 0.16
C GLN A 217 -17.48 -2.79 -0.02
N ALA A 218 -16.89 -2.21 1.02
CA ALA A 218 -16.18 -0.94 0.91
C ALA A 218 -14.96 -1.07 -0.02
N ALA A 219 -14.21 -2.19 0.11
CA ALA A 219 -13.09 -2.51 -0.75
C ALA A 219 -13.52 -2.62 -2.23
N SER A 220 -14.62 -3.31 -2.54
CA SER A 220 -15.07 -3.53 -3.93
C SER A 220 -15.49 -2.24 -4.64
N ARG A 221 -15.83 -1.18 -3.90
CA ARG A 221 -16.13 0.16 -4.45
C ARG A 221 -14.87 0.99 -4.69
N THR A 222 -13.72 0.55 -4.20
CA THR A 222 -12.43 1.22 -4.34
C THR A 222 -11.70 0.67 -5.58
N PRO A 223 -11.19 1.54 -6.48
CA PRO A 223 -10.38 1.11 -7.62
C PRO A 223 -9.24 0.17 -7.20
N ASP A 224 -9.00 -0.89 -7.97
CA ASP A 224 -8.10 -1.99 -7.60
C ASP A 224 -6.72 -1.52 -7.13
N ALA A 225 -6.08 -0.60 -7.85
CA ALA A 225 -4.77 -0.08 -7.47
C ALA A 225 -4.78 0.64 -6.11
N LEU A 226 -5.83 1.43 -5.84
CA LEU A 226 -6.00 2.13 -4.55
C LEU A 226 -6.35 1.14 -3.44
N ARG A 227 -7.24 0.18 -3.71
CA ARG A 227 -7.62 -0.88 -2.76
C ARG A 227 -6.40 -1.64 -2.28
N GLN A 228 -5.55 -2.10 -3.20
CA GLN A 228 -4.32 -2.82 -2.86
C GLN A 228 -3.36 -1.96 -2.05
N ARG A 229 -3.19 -0.68 -2.41
CA ARG A 229 -2.33 0.26 -1.69
C ARG A 229 -2.82 0.47 -0.25
N VAL A 230 -4.11 0.76 -0.07
CA VAL A 230 -4.73 0.93 1.26
C VAL A 230 -4.57 -0.33 2.09
N ALA A 231 -4.88 -1.50 1.54
CA ALA A 231 -4.78 -2.76 2.26
C ALA A 231 -3.36 -3.05 2.77
N ARG A 232 -2.33 -2.77 1.95
CA ARG A 232 -0.92 -2.89 2.38
C ARG A 232 -0.54 -1.91 3.49
N LEU A 233 -0.99 -0.66 3.39
CA LEU A 233 -0.72 0.37 4.40
C LEU A 233 -1.41 0.07 5.74
N MET A 234 -2.63 -0.47 5.68
CA MET A 234 -3.43 -0.74 6.88
C MET A 234 -3.13 -2.08 7.54
N ALA A 235 -2.60 -3.07 6.81
CA ALA A 235 -2.27 -4.39 7.36
C ALA A 235 -1.39 -4.39 8.62
N PRO A 236 -0.29 -3.62 8.71
CA PRO A 236 0.50 -3.55 9.95
C PRO A 236 -0.22 -2.79 11.07
N ILE A 237 -1.15 -1.90 10.72
CA ILE A 237 -1.88 -1.05 11.66
C ILE A 237 -3.00 -1.85 12.31
N VAL A 238 -3.76 -2.66 11.56
CA VAL A 238 -4.97 -3.39 12.00
C VAL A 238 -4.70 -4.89 12.02
N GLN A 239 -3.90 -5.32 13.00
CA GLN A 239 -3.40 -6.70 13.11
C GLN A 239 -4.52 -7.75 13.17
N GLU A 240 -5.63 -7.43 13.85
CA GLU A 240 -6.79 -8.30 13.98
C GLU A 240 -7.49 -8.61 12.64
N ARG A 241 -7.29 -7.78 11.60
CA ARG A 241 -7.81 -7.98 10.23
C ARG A 241 -6.70 -8.26 9.22
N SER A 242 -5.48 -8.53 9.68
CA SER A 242 -4.31 -8.64 8.81
C SER A 242 -4.46 -9.71 7.72
N SER A 243 -5.13 -10.84 8.01
CA SER A 243 -5.43 -11.88 7.02
C SER A 243 -6.34 -11.38 5.90
N ASP A 244 -7.43 -10.70 6.27
CA ASP A 244 -8.46 -10.20 5.34
C ASP A 244 -7.90 -9.08 4.47
N LEU A 245 -7.16 -8.15 5.09
CA LEU A 245 -6.46 -7.07 4.39
C LEU A 245 -5.39 -7.63 3.46
N MET A 246 -4.67 -8.67 3.86
CA MET A 246 -3.70 -9.32 2.99
C MET A 246 -4.39 -9.98 1.78
N ALA A 247 -5.50 -10.68 1.98
CA ALA A 247 -6.30 -11.23 0.88
C ALA A 247 -6.74 -10.12 -0.10
N ILE A 248 -7.31 -9.03 0.42
CA ILE A 248 -7.74 -7.88 -0.38
C ILE A 248 -6.55 -7.25 -1.13
N SER A 249 -5.38 -7.14 -0.49
CA SER A 249 -4.16 -6.59 -1.09
C SER A 249 -3.62 -7.41 -2.26
N LEU A 250 -3.96 -8.70 -2.30
CA LEU A 250 -3.62 -9.64 -3.36
C LEU A 250 -4.74 -9.75 -4.42
N GLY A 251 -5.84 -9.01 -4.27
CA GLY A 251 -7.01 -9.11 -5.15
C GLY A 251 -7.83 -10.39 -4.95
N ILE A 252 -7.70 -11.01 -3.78
CA ILE A 252 -8.36 -12.27 -3.42
C ILE A 252 -9.59 -11.95 -2.55
N PRO A 253 -10.71 -12.69 -2.69
CA PRO A 253 -11.85 -12.55 -1.80
C PRO A 253 -11.45 -12.69 -0.31
N SER A 254 -12.03 -11.86 0.56
CA SER A 254 -11.74 -11.88 2.01
C SER A 254 -12.10 -13.18 2.73
N HIS A 255 -13.00 -13.99 2.15
CA HIS A 255 -13.45 -15.27 2.71
C HIS A 255 -12.65 -16.47 2.19
N THR A 256 -11.55 -16.23 1.48
CA THR A 256 -10.72 -17.30 0.96
C THR A 256 -10.14 -18.15 2.11
N PRO A 257 -10.32 -19.48 2.08
CA PRO A 257 -9.76 -20.38 3.09
C PRO A 257 -8.27 -20.14 3.31
N ALA A 258 -7.81 -20.29 4.56
CA ALA A 258 -6.43 -19.98 4.95
C ALA A 258 -5.37 -20.67 4.07
N ASP A 259 -5.63 -21.90 3.63
CA ASP A 259 -4.74 -22.66 2.73
C ASP A 259 -4.64 -22.06 1.32
N GLN A 260 -5.77 -21.57 0.78
CA GLN A 260 -5.79 -20.91 -0.52
C GLN A 260 -5.11 -19.53 -0.43
N LEU A 261 -5.31 -18.82 0.68
CA LEU A 261 -4.65 -17.56 0.95
C LEU A 261 -3.13 -17.75 1.07
N LEU A 262 -2.67 -18.77 1.80
CA LEU A 262 -1.25 -19.11 1.92
C LEU A 262 -0.64 -19.45 0.55
N THR A 263 -1.34 -20.25 -0.25
CA THR A 263 -0.91 -20.61 -1.61
C THR A 263 -0.74 -19.36 -2.48
N ALA A 264 -1.69 -18.44 -2.42
CA ALA A 264 -1.62 -17.21 -3.20
C ALA A 264 -0.56 -16.22 -2.68
N GLN A 265 -0.35 -16.14 -1.36
CA GLN A 265 0.75 -15.37 -0.76
C GLN A 265 2.11 -15.86 -1.25
N VAL A 266 2.30 -17.18 -1.30
CA VAL A 266 3.52 -17.82 -1.82
C VAL A 266 3.68 -17.51 -3.31
N ALA A 267 2.63 -17.67 -4.12
CA ALA A 267 2.68 -17.35 -5.54
C ALA A 267 3.05 -15.87 -5.80
N ALA A 268 2.47 -14.94 -5.03
CA ALA A 268 2.79 -13.52 -5.11
C ALA A 268 4.25 -13.23 -4.71
N ALA A 269 4.73 -13.86 -3.64
CA ALA A 269 6.12 -13.71 -3.16
C ALA A 269 7.17 -14.28 -4.13
N VAL A 270 6.79 -15.29 -4.92
CA VAL A 270 7.62 -15.84 -6.01
C VAL A 270 7.61 -14.92 -7.23
N ALA A 271 6.44 -14.36 -7.58
CA ALA A 271 6.27 -13.52 -8.78
C ALA A 271 6.83 -12.10 -8.62
N GLN A 272 6.83 -11.54 -7.40
CA GLN A 272 7.18 -10.15 -7.14
C GLN A 272 8.43 -10.03 -6.25
N ASP A 273 9.31 -9.09 -6.58
CA ASP A 273 10.40 -8.63 -5.69
C ASP A 273 9.91 -7.52 -4.75
N GLY A 274 8.81 -7.82 -4.04
CA GLY A 274 8.16 -6.93 -3.09
C GLY A 274 8.58 -7.15 -1.63
N PRO A 275 8.08 -6.32 -0.69
CA PRO A 275 8.41 -6.36 0.74
C PRO A 275 7.73 -7.51 1.50
N ILE A 276 7.41 -8.61 0.81
CA ILE A 276 6.80 -9.78 1.46
C ILE A 276 7.89 -10.48 2.26
N ASP A 277 7.70 -10.64 3.57
CA ASP A 277 8.61 -11.40 4.42
C ASP A 277 8.56 -12.89 4.04
N ARG A 278 9.46 -13.27 3.15
CA ARG A 278 9.54 -14.62 2.61
C ARG A 278 9.98 -15.62 3.70
N ILE A 279 10.74 -15.20 4.71
CA ILE A 279 11.18 -16.08 5.81
C ILE A 279 9.97 -16.44 6.69
N ALA A 280 9.15 -15.45 7.05
CA ALA A 280 7.90 -15.69 7.78
C ALA A 280 6.96 -16.61 6.99
N LEU A 281 6.86 -16.44 5.66
CA LEU A 281 6.06 -17.33 4.81
C LEU A 281 6.59 -18.76 4.78
N VAL A 282 7.91 -18.97 4.68
CA VAL A 282 8.49 -20.33 4.75
C VAL A 282 8.13 -21.00 6.07
N ARG A 283 8.27 -20.30 7.20
CA ARG A 283 7.89 -20.85 8.52
C ARG A 283 6.41 -21.25 8.57
N ARG A 284 5.51 -20.38 8.09
CA ARG A 284 4.07 -20.72 8.01
C ARG A 284 3.78 -21.91 7.10
N CYS A 285 4.51 -22.05 5.99
CA CYS A 285 4.38 -23.23 5.13
C CYS A 285 4.84 -24.51 5.84
N LEU A 286 5.94 -24.43 6.58
CA LEU A 286 6.47 -25.55 7.38
C LEU A 286 5.50 -25.95 8.50
N ASP A 287 4.99 -24.99 9.27
CA ASP A 287 4.02 -25.23 10.35
C ASP A 287 2.73 -25.89 9.85
N GLY A 288 2.32 -25.57 8.60
CA GLY A 288 1.18 -26.18 7.92
C GLY A 288 1.48 -27.47 7.15
N GLY A 289 2.71 -28.00 7.20
CA GLY A 289 3.12 -29.19 6.45
C GLY A 289 3.12 -29.02 4.91
N ARG A 290 3.12 -27.78 4.42
CA ARG A 290 3.10 -27.41 2.99
C ARG A 290 4.52 -27.24 2.45
N TYR A 291 5.28 -28.33 2.48
CA TYR A 291 6.69 -28.34 2.08
C TYR A 291 6.90 -27.98 0.60
N ASP A 292 5.93 -28.29 -0.26
CA ASP A 292 5.86 -27.91 -1.67
C ASP A 292 5.93 -26.38 -1.85
N LEU A 293 5.11 -25.65 -1.09
CA LEU A 293 5.08 -24.19 -1.10
C LEU A 293 6.37 -23.61 -0.52
N ALA A 294 6.88 -24.17 0.58
CA ALA A 294 8.14 -23.74 1.19
C ALA A 294 9.32 -23.88 0.20
N LYS A 295 9.39 -24.99 -0.55
CA LYS A 295 10.41 -25.21 -1.58
C LYS A 295 10.35 -24.18 -2.70
N SER A 296 9.15 -23.79 -3.13
CA SER A 296 8.97 -22.80 -4.20
C SER A 296 9.56 -21.42 -3.87
N LEU A 297 9.67 -21.08 -2.58
CA LEU A 297 10.24 -19.81 -2.11
C LEU A 297 11.77 -19.82 -2.02
N LEU A 298 12.42 -20.99 -1.94
CA LEU A 298 13.88 -21.10 -1.77
C LEU A 298 14.70 -20.36 -2.83
N PRO A 299 14.37 -20.35 -4.13
CA PRO A 299 15.15 -19.63 -5.15
C PRO A 299 15.15 -18.10 -4.96
N LYS A 300 14.21 -17.56 -4.19
CA LYS A 300 14.05 -16.11 -3.92
C LYS A 300 14.63 -15.70 -2.57
N MET A 301 15.28 -16.62 -1.85
CA MET A 301 15.95 -16.34 -0.58
C MET A 301 17.39 -15.87 -0.79
N PRO A 302 17.95 -15.10 0.16
CA PRO A 302 19.38 -14.86 0.21
C PRO A 302 20.17 -16.19 0.21
N PRO A 303 21.28 -16.31 -0.57
CA PRO A 303 22.06 -17.54 -0.68
C PRO A 303 22.48 -18.12 0.68
N GLU A 304 22.84 -17.24 1.62
CA GLU A 304 23.26 -17.57 2.99
C GLU A 304 22.19 -18.36 3.75
N ARG A 305 20.91 -18.05 3.54
CA ARG A 305 19.77 -18.69 4.23
C ARG A 305 19.21 -19.88 3.44
N GLN A 306 19.52 -19.97 2.16
CA GLN A 306 18.95 -21.00 1.30
C GLN A 306 19.37 -22.41 1.72
N ALA A 307 20.63 -22.61 2.10
CA ALA A 307 21.14 -23.90 2.57
C ALA A 307 20.50 -24.31 3.92
N GLU A 308 20.43 -23.38 4.87
CA GLU A 308 19.78 -23.58 6.17
C GLU A 308 18.31 -23.98 6.01
N LEU A 309 17.52 -23.20 5.27
CA LEU A 309 16.10 -23.46 5.07
C LEU A 309 15.85 -24.74 4.27
N ARG A 310 16.72 -25.06 3.29
CA ARG A 310 16.65 -26.33 2.55
C ARG A 310 16.82 -27.52 3.49
N ASN A 311 17.80 -27.47 4.39
CA ASN A 311 18.02 -28.52 5.38
C ASN A 311 16.83 -28.66 6.34
N ILE A 312 16.25 -27.54 6.79
CA ILE A 312 15.05 -27.55 7.64
C ILE A 312 13.87 -28.21 6.92
N ILE A 313 13.60 -27.83 5.66
CA ILE A 313 12.52 -28.42 4.86
C ILE A 313 12.74 -29.92 4.68
N MET A 314 13.96 -30.34 4.29
CA MET A 314 14.29 -31.75 4.08
C MET A 314 14.22 -32.58 5.37
N ASN A 315 14.59 -31.99 6.51
CA ASN A 315 14.46 -32.59 7.84
C ASN A 315 12.99 -32.80 8.21
N GLN A 316 12.14 -31.79 8.03
CA GLN A 316 10.70 -31.91 8.32
C GLN A 316 9.95 -32.81 7.33
N GLU A 317 10.35 -32.85 6.06
CA GLU A 317 9.85 -33.84 5.10
C GLU A 317 10.30 -35.27 5.44
N GLY A 318 11.32 -35.42 6.31
CA GLY A 318 11.89 -36.70 6.69
C GLY A 318 12.56 -37.42 5.51
N ASN A 319 13.20 -36.69 4.58
CA ASN A 319 13.89 -37.30 3.45
C ASN A 319 15.39 -37.43 3.70
N LEU A 320 15.77 -38.49 4.42
CA LEU A 320 17.15 -38.72 4.86
C LEU A 320 18.17 -38.80 3.69
N ALA A 321 17.77 -39.34 2.55
CA ALA A 321 18.65 -39.51 1.40
C ALA A 321 19.04 -38.17 0.74
N GLU A 322 18.11 -37.21 0.69
CA GLU A 322 18.39 -35.87 0.18
C GLU A 322 19.27 -35.06 1.14
N LEU A 323 19.09 -35.22 2.45
CA LEU A 323 19.94 -34.57 3.46
C LEU A 323 21.41 -35.01 3.35
N ILE A 324 21.66 -36.29 3.10
CA ILE A 324 23.01 -36.83 2.88
C ILE A 324 23.61 -36.22 1.62
N LYS A 325 22.84 -36.18 0.52
CA LYS A 325 23.29 -35.61 -0.76
C LYS A 325 23.58 -34.10 -0.65
N ALA A 326 22.87 -33.38 0.21
CA ALA A 326 23.10 -31.97 0.48
C ALA A 326 24.36 -31.68 1.31
N GLY A 327 25.11 -32.71 1.73
CA GLY A 327 26.37 -32.56 2.45
C GLY A 327 26.18 -32.25 3.94
N ALA A 328 25.05 -32.64 4.54
CA ALA A 328 24.82 -32.41 5.95
C ALA A 328 25.89 -33.13 6.80
N THR A 329 26.62 -32.35 7.61
CA THR A 329 27.75 -32.84 8.42
C THR A 329 27.35 -33.30 9.83
N ASP A 330 26.08 -33.12 10.21
CA ASP A 330 25.57 -33.50 11.52
C ASP A 330 25.61 -35.03 11.70
N PRO A 331 26.36 -35.57 12.70
CA PRO A 331 26.41 -36.99 12.98
C PRO A 331 25.04 -37.62 13.26
N ALA A 332 24.08 -36.85 13.80
CA ALA A 332 22.72 -37.32 14.08
C ALA A 332 21.92 -37.59 12.80
N LEU A 333 22.36 -37.10 11.64
CA LEU A 333 21.76 -37.34 10.33
C LEU A 333 22.33 -38.56 9.62
N LYS A 334 23.33 -39.25 10.18
CA LYS A 334 23.85 -40.49 9.60
C LYS A 334 22.80 -41.60 9.71
N PRO A 335 22.42 -42.26 8.60
CA PRO A 335 21.54 -43.41 8.67
C PRO A 335 22.22 -44.55 9.44
N ARG A 336 21.42 -45.27 10.21
CA ARG A 336 21.82 -46.49 10.88
C ARG A 336 20.94 -47.63 10.41
N LEU A 337 21.58 -48.77 10.21
CA LEU A 337 20.92 -50.01 9.84
C LEU A 337 20.77 -50.87 11.10
N SER A 338 19.55 -51.32 11.39
CA SER A 338 19.30 -52.26 12.48
C SER A 338 19.90 -53.63 12.16
N THR A 339 19.94 -54.54 13.13
CA THR A 339 20.33 -55.93 12.89
C THR A 339 19.53 -56.55 11.74
N LEU A 340 20.24 -57.11 10.76
CA LEU A 340 19.65 -57.82 9.62
C LEU A 340 18.92 -59.08 10.12
N ARG A 341 17.69 -59.27 9.65
CA ARG A 341 16.94 -60.51 9.83
C ARG A 341 16.92 -61.25 8.50
N CYS A 342 17.66 -62.35 8.42
CA CYS A 342 17.74 -63.16 7.22
C CYS A 342 16.82 -64.37 7.36
N ARG A 343 16.03 -64.66 6.32
CA ARG A 343 15.26 -65.89 6.18
C ARG A 343 15.37 -66.38 4.74
N PRO A 344 15.09 -67.68 4.49
CA PRO A 344 14.98 -68.19 3.13
C PRO A 344 14.12 -67.28 2.24
N GLY A 345 14.75 -66.69 1.22
CA GLY A 345 14.08 -65.85 0.22
C GLY A 345 13.88 -64.37 0.57
N PHE A 346 14.24 -63.89 1.76
CA PHE A 346 14.23 -62.45 2.04
C PHE A 346 15.15 -62.00 3.18
N VAL A 347 15.55 -60.73 3.11
CA VAL A 347 16.27 -60.02 4.18
C VAL A 347 15.46 -58.82 4.63
N ALA A 348 15.25 -58.67 5.93
CA ALA A 348 14.54 -57.55 6.52
C ALA A 348 15.41 -56.76 7.50
N PHE A 349 15.29 -55.43 7.47
CA PHE A 349 16.01 -54.52 8.38
C PHE A 349 15.31 -53.17 8.49
N HIS A 350 15.62 -52.44 9.56
CA HIS A 350 15.18 -51.05 9.70
C HIS A 350 16.31 -50.10 9.31
N ILE A 351 15.97 -49.01 8.60
CA ILE A 351 16.85 -47.86 8.42
C ILE A 351 16.21 -46.63 9.05
N SER A 352 16.93 -46.01 9.98
CA SER A 352 16.62 -44.67 10.47
C SER A 352 17.89 -43.96 10.96
N ASN A 353 17.84 -42.66 11.17
CA ASN A 353 18.88 -41.97 11.93
C ASN A 353 18.51 -41.86 13.43
N ASP A 354 19.32 -41.17 14.21
CA ASP A 354 19.10 -40.97 15.65
C ASP A 354 17.88 -40.08 15.97
N LEU A 355 17.40 -39.34 14.97
CA LEU A 355 16.20 -38.51 15.06
C LEU A 355 14.94 -39.25 14.57
N GLY A 356 15.04 -40.54 14.23
CA GLY A 356 13.91 -41.34 13.73
C GLY A 356 13.49 -41.05 12.29
N MET A 357 14.27 -40.26 11.53
CA MET A 357 14.04 -40.05 10.10
C MET A 357 14.39 -41.28 9.28
N ILE A 358 13.61 -41.50 8.22
CA ILE A 358 13.67 -42.70 7.38
C ILE A 358 13.96 -42.27 5.94
N PRO A 359 14.88 -42.93 5.22
CA PRO A 359 15.08 -42.65 3.81
C PRO A 359 13.83 -43.01 2.99
N LYS A 360 13.30 -42.05 2.23
CA LYS A 360 12.15 -42.25 1.32
C LYS A 360 12.58 -42.64 -0.10
N THR A 361 13.81 -42.32 -0.48
CA THR A 361 14.37 -42.59 -1.81
C THR A 361 15.85 -42.98 -1.70
N GLY A 362 16.46 -43.43 -2.80
CA GLY A 362 17.92 -43.62 -2.88
C GLY A 362 18.47 -44.85 -2.16
N ILE A 363 17.64 -45.81 -1.77
CA ILE A 363 18.11 -47.06 -1.17
C ILE A 363 18.50 -48.02 -2.28
N GLU A 364 19.71 -48.55 -2.15
CA GLU A 364 20.27 -49.51 -3.08
C GLU A 364 20.83 -50.68 -2.29
N ALA A 365 20.68 -51.89 -2.83
CA ALA A 365 21.25 -53.08 -2.25
C ALA A 365 21.96 -53.90 -3.32
N SER A 366 23.04 -54.58 -2.95
CA SER A 366 23.68 -55.57 -3.80
C SER A 366 23.95 -56.86 -3.05
N ILE A 367 23.81 -58.00 -3.74
CA ILE A 367 24.08 -59.34 -3.21
C ILE A 367 25.17 -59.95 -4.09
N ASN A 368 26.30 -60.34 -3.48
CA ASN A 368 27.47 -60.85 -4.21
C ASN A 368 27.91 -59.92 -5.35
N ALA A 369 27.94 -58.61 -5.08
CA ALA A 369 28.23 -57.53 -6.04
C ALA A 369 27.23 -57.37 -7.19
N GLN A 370 26.10 -58.09 -7.19
CA GLN A 370 25.00 -57.88 -8.14
C GLN A 370 23.95 -56.95 -7.54
N VAL A 371 23.64 -55.85 -8.24
CA VAL A 371 22.63 -54.88 -7.80
C VAL A 371 21.25 -55.54 -7.80
N VAL A 372 20.54 -55.42 -6.67
CA VAL A 372 19.18 -55.88 -6.52
C VAL A 372 18.25 -54.89 -7.22
N LEU A 373 17.29 -55.41 -8.00
CA LEU A 373 16.28 -54.58 -8.64
C LEU A 373 15.47 -53.81 -7.61
N LYS A 374 15.20 -52.52 -7.88
CA LYS A 374 14.40 -51.66 -6.97
C LYS A 374 13.03 -52.26 -6.65
N THR A 375 12.41 -52.98 -7.58
CA THR A 375 11.12 -53.66 -7.39
C THR A 375 11.17 -54.80 -6.36
N ALA A 376 12.35 -55.35 -6.08
CA ALA A 376 12.56 -56.36 -5.06
C ALA A 376 12.83 -55.76 -3.66
N ILE A 377 12.90 -54.43 -3.54
CA ILE A 377 13.05 -53.71 -2.27
C ILE A 377 11.70 -53.12 -1.88
N GLN A 378 11.09 -53.64 -0.82
CA GLN A 378 9.83 -53.13 -0.28
C GLN A 378 10.09 -52.27 0.95
N GLN A 379 9.41 -51.12 1.02
CA GLN A 379 9.47 -50.20 2.16
C GLN A 379 8.12 -50.11 2.85
N ASN A 380 8.11 -50.32 4.16
CA ASN A 380 6.96 -50.06 5.03
C ASN A 380 7.41 -49.28 6.27
N GLY A 381 7.28 -47.96 6.23
CA GLY A 381 7.86 -47.07 7.24
C GLY A 381 9.38 -47.24 7.28
N SER A 382 9.93 -47.52 8.46
CA SER A 382 11.37 -47.77 8.64
C SER A 382 11.81 -49.17 8.24
N LEU A 383 10.88 -50.11 8.01
CA LEU A 383 11.16 -51.49 7.64
C LEU A 383 11.40 -51.61 6.13
N PHE A 384 12.55 -52.17 5.78
CA PHE A 384 12.94 -52.52 4.43
C PHE A 384 13.05 -54.03 4.29
N THR A 385 12.47 -54.56 3.23
CA THR A 385 12.54 -55.98 2.90
C THR A 385 13.11 -56.15 1.51
N ILE A 386 14.16 -56.94 1.38
CA ILE A 386 14.77 -57.32 0.11
C ILE A 386 14.32 -58.75 -0.20
N ILE A 387 13.64 -58.94 -1.33
CA ILE A 387 13.26 -60.26 -1.84
C ILE A 387 14.47 -60.84 -2.58
N VAL A 388 14.96 -62.00 -2.12
CA VAL A 388 16.16 -62.64 -2.64
C VAL A 388 15.77 -63.72 -3.67
N PRO A 389 16.32 -63.71 -4.90
CA PRO A 389 16.06 -64.75 -5.88
C PRO A 389 16.53 -66.13 -5.39
N PRO A 390 15.80 -67.23 -5.70
CA PRO A 390 16.17 -68.59 -5.28
C PRO A 390 17.58 -69.04 -5.73
N ALA A 391 18.10 -68.46 -6.81
CA ALA A 391 19.44 -68.74 -7.33
C ALA A 391 20.59 -68.21 -6.45
N GLN A 392 20.29 -67.42 -5.41
CA GLN A 392 21.27 -66.79 -4.51
C GLN A 392 21.18 -67.32 -3.06
N VAL A 393 20.52 -68.47 -2.85
CA VAL A 393 20.38 -69.13 -1.55
C VAL A 393 21.73 -69.74 -1.11
N GLY A 394 22.14 -69.48 0.13
CA GLY A 394 23.46 -69.83 0.65
C GLY A 394 24.17 -68.66 1.36
N GLN A 395 25.50 -68.76 1.53
CA GLN A 395 26.27 -67.62 2.05
C GLN A 395 26.46 -66.56 0.96
N ALA A 396 26.07 -65.32 1.26
CA ALA A 396 26.19 -64.21 0.35
C ALA A 396 26.66 -62.94 1.08
N THR A 397 27.32 -62.05 0.33
CA THR A 397 27.68 -60.72 0.82
C THR A 397 26.59 -59.73 0.45
N LEU A 398 25.88 -59.21 1.44
CA LEU A 398 24.89 -58.14 1.26
C LEU A 398 25.54 -56.78 1.53
N GLU A 399 25.44 -55.87 0.58
CA GLU A 399 25.75 -54.45 0.75
C GLU A 399 24.46 -53.63 0.68
N VAL A 400 24.26 -52.72 1.64
CA VAL A 400 23.13 -51.79 1.67
C VAL A 400 23.66 -50.36 1.66
N ARG A 401 23.16 -49.54 0.75
CA ARG A 401 23.53 -48.14 0.56
C ARG A 401 22.32 -47.22 0.60
N VAL A 402 22.55 -45.97 1.00
CA VAL A 402 21.60 -44.85 0.87
C VAL A 402 22.32 -43.72 0.16
N GLY A 403 21.95 -43.49 -1.10
CA GLY A 403 22.75 -42.68 -2.02
C GLY A 403 24.17 -43.24 -2.14
N ASP A 404 25.17 -42.37 -2.01
CA ASP A 404 26.58 -42.78 -2.11
C ASP A 404 27.12 -43.43 -0.82
N THR A 405 26.35 -43.39 0.27
CA THR A 405 26.80 -43.86 1.60
C THR A 405 26.52 -45.35 1.78
N VAL A 406 27.58 -46.14 2.02
CA VAL A 406 27.47 -47.55 2.41
C VAL A 406 27.10 -47.63 3.90
N LEU A 407 25.97 -48.27 4.21
CA LEU A 407 25.49 -48.43 5.59
C LEU A 407 25.95 -49.74 6.21
N ALA A 408 26.02 -50.80 5.40
CA ALA A 408 26.46 -52.10 5.87
C ALA A 408 26.98 -52.95 4.70
N THR A 409 28.04 -53.71 4.99
CA THR A 409 28.50 -54.84 4.18
C THR A 409 28.60 -56.04 5.12
N LYS A 410 27.76 -57.06 4.93
CA LYS A 410 27.69 -58.22 5.85
C LYS A 410 27.57 -59.53 5.09
N GLN A 411 28.21 -60.58 5.61
CA GLN A 411 27.91 -61.95 5.24
C GLN A 411 26.56 -62.34 5.82
N VAL A 412 25.67 -62.86 4.98
CA VAL A 412 24.33 -63.30 5.34
C VAL A 412 24.09 -64.71 4.84
N SER A 413 23.31 -65.48 5.59
CA SER A 413 22.81 -66.77 5.14
C SER A 413 21.41 -66.55 4.58
N LEU A 414 21.26 -66.70 3.26
CA LEU A 414 20.04 -66.43 2.51
C LEU A 414 19.28 -67.70 2.17
#